data_AF-A0A6L7TST6-F1
#
_entry.id   AF-A0A6L7TST6-F1
#
_cell.length_a   1.000
_cell.length_b   1.000
_cell.length_c   1.000
_cell.angle_alpha   90.00
_cell.angle_beta   90.00
_cell.angle_gamma   90.00
#
_symmetry.space_group_name_H-M   'P 1'
#
loop_
_entity.id
_entity.type
_entity.pdbx_description
1 polymer ?
#
loop_
_entity_poly.entity_id
_entity_poly.type
_entity_poly.pdbx_seq_one_letter_code
_entity_poly.pdbx_strand_id
1 'polypeptide(L)'
;MARWDAFHDGYDEWQKTDGGCDRAETLEELGGFSQDMADLGRQVRAMPQSGFLLPVYTLLAEAAEREEKAMRALYNSWRPFTVDAFIAVDEERANAARLRRQANIGLQELHDRQ
;
A
#
# COMPACT_ATOMS: atom_id res chain seq x y z
N MET A 1 -8.13 -6.71 -4.50
CA MET A 1 -8.08 -5.33 -5.04
C MET A 1 -8.98 -4.41 -4.24
N ALA A 2 -10.29 -4.69 -4.12
CA ALA A 2 -11.22 -3.86 -3.34
C ALA A 2 -10.74 -3.42 -1.93
N ARG A 3 -10.11 -4.31 -1.13
CA ARG A 3 -9.55 -3.92 0.19
C ARG A 3 -8.38 -2.94 0.09
N TRP A 4 -7.52 -3.10 -0.93
CA TRP A 4 -6.38 -2.22 -1.16
C TRP A 4 -6.86 -0.86 -1.67
N ASP A 5 -7.87 -0.85 -2.54
CA ASP A 5 -8.49 0.37 -3.03
C ASP A 5 -9.21 1.11 -1.89
N ALA A 6 -9.92 0.39 -1.01
CA ALA A 6 -10.53 0.98 0.17
C ALA A 6 -9.51 1.56 1.17
N PHE A 7 -8.36 0.90 1.35
CA PHE A 7 -7.27 1.45 2.15
C PHE A 7 -6.76 2.77 1.54
N HIS A 8 -6.56 2.79 0.23
CA HIS A 8 -6.15 3.99 -0.51
C HIS A 8 -7.15 5.12 -0.38
N ASP A 9 -8.44 4.86 -0.55
CA ASP A 9 -9.49 5.87 -0.43
C ASP A 9 -9.52 6.49 0.99
N GLY A 10 -9.43 5.65 2.03
CA GLY A 10 -9.40 6.11 3.41
C GLY A 10 -8.15 6.94 3.75
N TYR A 11 -6.99 6.50 3.28
CA TYR A 11 -5.74 7.24 3.44
C TYR A 11 -5.78 8.58 2.71
N ASP A 12 -6.30 8.61 1.48
CA ASP A 12 -6.40 9.84 0.68
C ASP A 12 -7.39 10.84 1.27
N GLU A 13 -8.47 10.37 1.89
CA GLU A 13 -9.40 11.23 2.63
C GLU A 13 -8.74 11.84 3.86
N TRP A 14 -8.06 11.01 4.64
CA TRP A 14 -7.34 11.45 5.83
C TRP A 14 -6.19 12.43 5.49
N GLN A 15 -5.39 12.14 4.47
CA GLN A 15 -4.24 12.97 4.07
C GLN A 15 -4.67 14.40 3.69
N LYS A 16 -5.86 14.60 3.14
CA LYS A 16 -6.41 15.94 2.82
C LYS A 16 -6.60 16.82 4.05
N THR A 17 -6.65 16.23 5.24
CA THR A 17 -6.75 16.95 6.51
C THR A 17 -5.38 17.38 7.06
N ASP A 18 -4.28 16.95 6.43
CA ASP A 18 -2.90 17.07 6.92
C ASP A 18 -2.71 16.44 8.32
N GLY A 19 -3.57 15.48 8.67
CA GLY A 19 -3.60 14.85 9.99
C GLY A 19 -4.23 15.73 11.08
N GLY A 20 -4.79 16.88 10.73
CA GLY A 20 -5.37 17.82 11.70
C GLY A 20 -4.34 18.56 12.54
N CYS A 21 -4.81 19.20 13.63
CA CYS A 21 -3.95 19.98 14.53
C CYS A 21 -3.50 19.20 15.78
N ASP A 22 -4.12 18.06 16.08
CA ASP A 22 -3.78 17.25 17.25
C ASP A 22 -2.79 16.15 16.86
N ARG A 23 -1.55 16.34 17.27
CA ARG A 23 -0.46 15.40 17.01
C ARG A 23 -0.72 13.99 17.56
N ALA A 24 -1.39 13.86 18.70
CA ALA A 24 -1.64 12.55 19.30
C ALA A 24 -2.67 11.78 18.48
N GLU A 25 -3.75 12.44 18.08
CA GLU A 25 -4.77 11.91 17.17
C GLU A 25 -4.15 11.51 15.83
N THR A 26 -3.34 12.38 15.21
CA THR A 26 -2.68 12.07 13.94
C THR A 26 -1.80 10.81 14.02
N LEU A 27 -1.06 10.64 15.11
CA LEU A 27 -0.19 9.48 15.29
C LEU A 27 -0.99 8.21 15.54
N GLU A 28 -2.14 8.30 16.22
CA GLU A 28 -3.05 7.16 16.39
C GLU A 28 -3.61 6.70 15.04
N GLU A 29 -4.10 7.64 14.22
CA GLU A 29 -4.63 7.37 12.87
C GLU A 29 -3.55 6.79 11.94
N LEU A 30 -2.36 7.37 11.91
CA LEU A 30 -1.21 6.83 11.16
C LEU A 30 -0.82 5.43 11.62
N GLY A 31 -0.91 5.16 12.92
CA GLY A 31 -0.73 3.82 13.48
C GLY A 31 -1.75 2.83 12.90
N GLY A 32 -3.01 3.25 12.82
CA GLY A 32 -4.10 2.52 12.15
C GLY A 32 -3.78 2.20 10.69
N PHE A 33 -3.43 3.21 9.89
CA PHE A 33 -3.06 3.01 8.48
C PHE A 33 -1.85 2.08 8.31
N SER A 34 -0.81 2.24 9.15
CA SER A 34 0.36 1.37 9.12
C SER A 34 0.00 -0.08 9.41
N GLN A 35 -0.91 -0.32 10.37
CA GLN A 35 -1.40 -1.65 10.70
C GLN A 35 -2.25 -2.23 9.57
N ASP A 36 -3.19 -1.47 9.01
CA ASP A 36 -4.05 -1.92 7.91
C ASP A 36 -3.25 -2.33 6.66
N MET A 37 -2.20 -1.57 6.34
CA MET A 37 -1.30 -1.90 5.23
C MET A 37 -0.45 -3.14 5.54
N ALA A 38 0.02 -3.31 6.78
CA ALA A 38 0.72 -4.53 7.19
C ALA A 38 -0.20 -5.76 7.13
N ASP A 39 -1.48 -5.60 7.44
CA ASP A 39 -2.49 -6.66 7.35
C ASP A 39 -2.75 -7.04 5.90
N LEU A 40 -2.85 -6.06 5.00
CA LEU A 40 -2.88 -6.29 3.55
C LEU A 40 -1.63 -7.03 3.07
N GLY A 41 -0.44 -6.59 3.48
CA GLY A 41 0.84 -7.24 3.14
C GLY A 41 0.90 -8.69 3.61
N ARG A 42 0.39 -9.01 4.80
CA ARG A 42 0.30 -10.39 5.29
C ARG A 42 -0.64 -11.25 4.44
N GLN A 43 -1.80 -10.71 4.03
CA GLN A 43 -2.75 -11.42 3.18
C GLN A 43 -2.15 -11.74 1.80
N VAL A 44 -1.43 -10.80 1.20
CA VAL A 44 -0.77 -11.02 -0.09
C VAL A 44 0.34 -12.06 0.03
N ARG A 45 1.16 -12.01 1.09
CA ARG A 45 2.19 -13.03 1.34
C ARG A 45 1.64 -14.42 1.65
N ALA A 46 0.39 -14.51 2.11
CA ALA A 46 -0.29 -15.79 2.32
C ALA A 46 -0.81 -16.43 1.01
N MET A 47 -0.72 -15.73 -0.13
CA MET A 47 -1.08 -16.29 -1.43
C MET A 47 -0.15 -17.45 -1.82
N PRO A 48 -0.59 -18.36 -2.71
CA PRO A 48 0.23 -19.50 -3.14
C PRO A 48 1.60 -19.06 -3.66
N GLN A 49 2.66 -19.64 -3.10
CA GLN A 49 4.06 -19.36 -3.48
C GLN A 49 4.59 -20.35 -4.54
N SER A 50 3.68 -21.00 -5.26
CA SER A 50 4.01 -22.00 -6.28
C SER A 50 2.90 -22.08 -7.32
N GLY A 51 3.25 -22.54 -8.53
CA GLY A 51 2.30 -22.78 -9.61
C GLY A 51 2.24 -21.63 -10.62
N PHE A 52 1.29 -21.72 -11.53
CA PHE A 52 1.20 -20.86 -12.72
C PHE A 52 0.97 -19.37 -12.41
N LEU A 53 0.32 -19.06 -11.28
CA LEU A 53 0.07 -17.69 -10.83
C LEU A 53 1.21 -17.08 -10.01
N LEU A 54 2.28 -17.83 -9.74
CA LEU A 54 3.42 -17.35 -8.93
C LEU A 54 3.96 -15.98 -9.40
N PRO A 55 4.21 -15.73 -10.70
CA PRO A 55 4.72 -14.43 -11.14
C PRO A 55 3.78 -13.26 -10.78
N VAL A 56 2.46 -13.48 -10.84
CA VAL A 56 1.45 -12.48 -10.47
C VAL A 56 1.51 -12.21 -8.97
N TYR A 57 1.56 -13.26 -8.15
CA TYR A 57 1.60 -13.12 -6.69
C TYR A 57 2.89 -12.46 -6.20
N THR A 58 4.03 -12.73 -6.84
CA THR A 58 5.30 -12.05 -6.55
C THR A 58 5.22 -10.55 -6.78
N LEU A 59 4.62 -10.10 -7.90
CA LEU A 59 4.43 -8.68 -8.19
C LEU A 59 3.52 -8.00 -7.16
N LEU A 60 2.44 -8.68 -6.74
CA LEU A 60 1.54 -8.17 -5.71
C LEU A 60 2.24 -8.08 -4.35
N ALA A 61 3.06 -9.08 -4.00
CA ALA A 61 3.80 -9.10 -2.74
C ALA A 61 4.83 -7.96 -2.68
N GLU A 62 5.58 -7.72 -3.77
CA GLU A 62 6.50 -6.59 -3.85
C GLU A 62 5.76 -5.25 -3.74
N ALA A 63 4.62 -5.10 -4.43
CA ALA A 63 3.80 -3.90 -4.33
C ALA A 63 3.34 -3.63 -2.89
N ALA A 64 2.91 -4.67 -2.17
CA ALA A 64 2.42 -4.54 -0.80
C ALA A 64 3.57 -4.22 0.16
N GLU A 65 4.73 -4.82 -0.03
CA GLU A 65 5.92 -4.56 0.79
C GLU A 65 6.40 -3.12 0.67
N ARG A 66 6.38 -2.54 -0.53
CA ARG A 66 6.74 -1.14 -0.77
C ARG A 66 5.83 -0.19 -0.01
N GLU A 67 4.52 -0.35 -0.16
CA GLU A 67 3.55 0.50 0.54
C GLU A 67 3.59 0.30 2.06
N GLU A 68 3.76 -0.94 2.55
CA GLU A 68 3.93 -1.22 3.99
C GLU A 68 5.15 -0.49 4.57
N LYS A 69 6.29 -0.54 3.87
CA LYS A 69 7.52 0.18 4.28
C LYS A 69 7.31 1.68 4.29
N ALA A 70 6.67 2.23 3.27
CA ALA A 70 6.39 3.65 3.18
C ALA A 70 5.48 4.13 4.31
N MET A 71 4.39 3.39 4.60
CA MET A 71 3.48 3.72 5.70
C MET A 71 4.15 3.63 7.07
N ARG A 72 4.99 2.60 7.28
CA ARG A 72 5.79 2.50 8.50
C ARG A 72 6.79 3.66 8.62
N ALA A 73 7.41 4.07 7.52
CA ALA A 73 8.34 5.20 7.52
C ALA A 73 7.61 6.50 7.85
N LEU A 74 6.46 6.76 7.22
CA LEU A 74 5.58 7.89 7.51
C LEU A 74 5.20 7.92 9.00
N TYR A 75 4.67 6.82 9.54
CA TYR A 75 4.31 6.74 10.96
C TYR A 75 5.47 7.12 11.90
N ASN A 76 6.68 6.63 11.62
CA ASN A 76 7.85 6.89 12.46
C ASN A 76 8.42 8.32 12.30
N SER A 77 8.34 8.88 11.09
CA SER A 77 9.00 10.14 10.74
C SER A 77 8.07 11.35 10.81
N TRP A 78 6.75 11.15 10.72
CA TRP A 78 5.78 12.23 10.63
C TRP A 78 5.88 13.20 11.80
N ARG A 79 5.83 14.49 11.48
CA ARG A 79 5.74 15.59 12.43
C ARG A 79 4.73 16.61 11.87
N PRO A 80 4.14 17.44 12.73
CA PRO A 80 3.33 18.55 12.26
C PRO A 80 4.10 19.41 11.22
N PHE A 81 3.41 19.76 10.13
CA PHE A 81 3.92 20.62 9.05
C PHE A 81 5.06 20.03 8.19
N THR A 82 5.37 18.73 8.29
CA THR A 82 6.37 18.08 7.41
C THR A 82 5.70 17.48 6.16
N VAL A 83 5.59 18.27 5.11
CA VAL A 83 4.97 17.86 3.83
C VAL A 83 5.78 16.77 3.10
N ASP A 84 7.10 16.78 3.27
CA ASP A 84 8.01 15.83 2.62
C ASP A 84 7.73 14.37 3.01
N ALA A 85 7.15 14.14 4.19
CA ALA A 85 6.85 12.80 4.68
C ALA A 85 5.82 12.07 3.80
N PHE A 86 4.90 12.83 3.20
CA PHE A 86 3.86 12.30 2.31
C PHE A 86 4.39 12.01 0.90
N ILE A 87 5.35 12.78 0.40
CA ILE A 87 5.93 12.61 -0.94
C ILE A 87 6.52 11.20 -1.10
N ALA A 88 7.26 10.72 -0.09
CA ALA A 88 7.85 9.39 -0.11
C ALA A 88 6.79 8.27 -0.20
N VAL A 89 5.62 8.49 0.40
CA VAL A 89 4.50 7.54 0.34
C VAL A 89 3.87 7.55 -1.05
N ASP A 90 3.69 8.72 -1.65
CA ASP A 90 3.15 8.88 -3.00
C ASP A 90 4.06 8.22 -4.05
N GLU A 91 5.39 8.34 -3.90
CA GLU A 91 6.38 7.70 -4.77
C GLU A 91 6.29 6.16 -4.70
N GLU A 92 6.28 5.59 -3.49
CA GLU A 92 6.17 4.13 -3.34
C GLU A 92 4.81 3.61 -3.77
N ARG A 93 3.72 4.37 -3.58
CA ARG A 93 2.40 4.04 -4.12
C ARG A 93 2.38 4.05 -5.64
N ALA A 94 3.05 5.01 -6.29
CA ALA A 94 3.18 5.02 -7.75
C ALA A 94 3.97 3.81 -8.28
N ASN A 95 5.03 3.40 -7.56
CA ASN A 95 5.81 2.20 -7.86
C ASN A 95 4.97 0.93 -7.68
N ALA A 96 4.25 0.80 -6.56
CA ALA A 96 3.34 -0.30 -6.30
C ALA A 96 2.20 -0.38 -7.32
N ALA A 97 1.66 0.76 -7.77
CA ALA A 97 0.65 0.81 -8.82
C ALA A 97 1.17 0.27 -10.17
N ARG A 98 2.45 0.48 -10.50
CA ARG A 98 3.08 -0.12 -11.70
C ARG A 98 3.13 -1.64 -11.59
N LEU A 99 3.55 -2.17 -10.45
CA LEU A 99 3.59 -3.61 -10.18
C LEU A 99 2.20 -4.25 -10.21
N ARG A 100 1.20 -3.58 -9.61
CA ARG A 100 -0.21 -4.01 -9.66
C ARG A 100 -0.75 -4.05 -11.08
N ARG A 101 -0.41 -3.07 -11.94
CA ARG A 101 -0.79 -3.10 -13.36
C ARG A 101 -0.13 -4.25 -14.10
N GLN A 102 1.15 -4.53 -13.86
CA GLN A 102 1.85 -5.69 -14.43
C GLN A 102 1.22 -7.02 -14.00
N ALA A 103 0.84 -7.15 -12.72
CA ALA A 103 0.14 -8.32 -12.21
C ALA A 103 -1.20 -8.53 -12.93
N ASN A 104 -1.96 -7.46 -13.18
CA ASN A 104 -3.23 -7.52 -13.92
C ASN A 104 -3.04 -7.93 -15.39
N ILE A 105 -2.03 -7.36 -16.06
CA ILE A 105 -1.69 -7.74 -17.44
C ILE A 105 -1.31 -9.23 -17.47
N GLY A 106 -0.48 -9.68 -16.52
CA GLY A 106 -0.14 -11.08 -16.36
C GLY A 106 -1.38 -11.96 -16.23
N LEU A 107 -2.33 -11.61 -15.35
CA LEU A 107 -3.59 -12.35 -15.21
C LEU A 107 -4.40 -12.41 -16.51
N GLN A 108 -4.47 -11.31 -17.27
CA GLN A 108 -5.17 -11.27 -18.55
C GLN A 108 -4.52 -12.19 -19.57
N GLU A 109 -3.19 -12.14 -19.72
CA GLU A 109 -2.47 -13.04 -20.63
C GLU A 109 -2.64 -14.51 -20.27
N LEU A 110 -2.73 -14.83 -18.98
CA LEU A 110 -2.94 -16.20 -18.51
C LEU A 110 -4.36 -16.68 -18.79
N HIS A 111 -5.35 -15.78 -18.73
CA HIS A 111 -6.74 -16.06 -19.09
C HIS A 111 -6.89 -16.27 -20.60
N ASP A 112 -6.26 -15.42 -21.43
CA ASP A 112 -6.38 -15.47 -22.90
C ASP A 112 -5.66 -16.68 -23.54
N ARG A 113 -4.85 -17.40 -22.77
CA ARG A 113 -4.15 -18.63 -23.19
C ARG A 113 -4.92 -19.92 -22.89
N GLN A 114 -6.10 -19.83 -22.25
CA GLN A 114 -7.01 -20.94 -21.98
C GLN A 114 -8.12 -21.01 -23.01
#